data_AF-A0A1F3A952-F1
#
_entry.id   AF-A0A1F3A952-F1
#
_cell.length_a   1.000
_cell.length_b   1.000
_cell.length_c   1.000
_cell.angle_alpha   90.00
_cell.angle_beta   90.00
_cell.angle_gamma   90.00
#
_symmetry.space_group_name_H-M   'P 1'
#
loop_
_entity.id
_entity.type
_entity.pdbx_description
1 polymer ?
#
loop_
_entity_poly.entity_id
_entity_poly.type
_entity_poly.pdbx_seq_one_letter_code
_entity_poly.pdbx_strand_id
1 'polypeptide(L)'
;MTNGDREAFVTLMAKLAAVYREALDDALLESYWDALKDYELEYLEPAVAYVIRTSRWFPKPVELRETASQYRVEARHMALPESSEYALVERALTVDEVTAFLAKLRARPENAGAPVEIPRKGADALSADVERINALGGRDMTDEKRRALEQFQRYINPTR
;
A
#
# COMPACT_ATOMS: atom_id res chain seq x y z
N MET A 1 7.80 1.25 21.15
CA MET A 1 9.02 1.61 21.90
C MET A 1 9.19 0.69 23.09
N THR A 2 10.44 0.47 23.49
CA THR A 2 10.83 -0.27 24.70
C THR A 2 11.40 0.69 25.75
N ASN A 3 11.63 0.22 26.97
CA ASN A 3 12.30 1.04 28.00
C ASN A 3 13.69 1.56 27.57
N GLY A 4 14.36 0.87 26.64
CA GLY A 4 15.64 1.32 26.08
C GLY A 4 15.53 2.57 25.21
N ASP A 5 14.34 2.86 24.67
CA ASP A 5 14.10 4.03 23.80
C ASP A 5 13.81 5.31 24.59
N ARG A 6 13.74 5.22 25.93
CA ARG A 6 13.23 6.32 26.77
C ARG A 6 14.07 7.58 26.68
N GLU A 7 15.41 7.47 26.71
CA GLU A 7 16.32 8.62 26.59
C GLU A 7 16.18 9.35 25.24
N ALA A 8 16.07 8.57 24.15
CA ALA A 8 15.89 9.11 22.82
C ALA A 8 14.51 9.79 22.68
N PHE A 9 13.47 9.21 23.29
CA PHE A 9 12.16 9.83 23.37
C PHE A 9 12.15 11.14 24.17
N VAL A 10 12.81 11.19 25.34
CA VAL A 10 12.96 12.45 26.11
C VAL A 10 13.62 13.52 25.25
N THR A 11 14.68 13.16 24.53
CA THR A 11 15.37 14.08 23.62
C THR A 11 14.46 14.58 22.50
N LEU A 12 13.62 13.71 21.94
CA LEU A 12 12.64 14.07 20.90
C LEU A 12 11.57 15.04 21.45
N MET A 13 11.03 14.75 22.63
CA MET A 13 10.03 15.60 23.28
C MET A 13 10.60 16.95 23.71
N ALA A 14 11.85 16.99 24.17
CA ALA A 14 12.54 18.25 24.50
C ALA A 14 12.71 19.16 23.27
N LYS A 15 13.03 18.58 22.09
CA LYS A 15 13.07 19.33 20.83
C LYS A 15 11.70 19.91 20.48
N LEU A 16 10.65 19.11 20.61
CA LEU A 16 9.27 19.55 20.36
C LEU A 16 8.89 20.70 21.32
N ALA A 17 9.14 20.55 22.61
CA ALA A 17 8.87 21.58 23.63
C ALA A 17 9.64 22.88 23.36
N ALA A 18 10.90 22.79 22.96
CA ALA A 18 11.72 23.96 22.63
C ALA A 18 11.16 24.79 21.46
N VAL A 19 10.61 24.14 20.43
CA VAL A 19 10.00 24.82 19.28
C VAL A 19 8.77 25.63 19.69
N TYR A 20 7.92 25.06 20.53
CA TYR A 20 6.68 25.71 20.99
C TYR A 20 6.86 26.56 22.25
N ARG A 21 8.07 26.60 22.83
CA ARG A 21 8.41 27.29 24.09
C ARG A 21 7.57 26.82 25.27
N GLU A 22 7.27 25.53 25.30
CA GLU A 22 6.52 24.91 26.40
C GLU A 22 7.47 24.32 27.44
N ALA A 23 7.03 24.29 28.69
CA ALA A 23 7.73 23.58 29.75
C ALA A 23 7.37 22.08 29.68
N LEU A 24 8.39 21.23 29.59
CA LEU A 24 8.22 19.78 29.63
C LEU A 24 8.56 19.29 31.04
N ASP A 25 7.53 19.18 31.88
CA ASP A 25 7.68 18.56 33.20
C ASP A 25 7.59 17.03 33.11
N ASP A 26 8.00 16.36 34.20
CA ASP A 26 8.02 14.90 34.26
C ASP A 26 6.61 14.31 34.07
N ALA A 27 5.56 14.97 34.57
CA ALA A 27 4.19 14.48 34.46
C ALA A 27 3.67 14.51 33.01
N LEU A 28 3.97 15.58 32.28
CA LEU A 28 3.66 15.71 30.85
C LEU A 28 4.46 14.69 30.05
N LEU A 29 5.76 14.56 30.31
CA LEU A 29 6.61 13.60 29.64
C LEU A 29 6.14 12.15 29.83
N GLU A 30 5.78 11.75 31.06
CA GLU A 30 5.21 10.42 31.33
C GLU A 30 3.88 10.23 30.61
N SER A 31 3.02 11.26 30.56
CA SER A 31 1.74 11.19 29.86
C SER A 31 1.93 10.96 28.35
N TYR A 32 2.92 11.61 27.73
CA TYR A 32 3.27 11.39 26.33
C TYR A 32 3.89 10.00 26.12
N TRP A 33 4.78 9.56 27.03
CA TRP A 33 5.38 8.23 26.95
C TRP A 33 4.31 7.15 26.99
N ASP A 34 3.39 7.19 27.95
CA ASP A 34 2.31 6.21 28.07
C ASP A 34 1.38 6.21 26.86
N ALA A 35 1.11 7.38 26.29
CA ALA A 35 0.27 7.52 25.10
C ALA A 35 0.98 7.06 23.81
N LEU A 36 2.32 7.06 23.76
CA LEU A 36 3.07 6.81 22.52
C LEU A 36 3.92 5.53 22.54
N LYS A 37 4.04 4.84 23.68
CA LYS A 37 4.88 3.64 23.84
C LYS A 37 4.59 2.50 22.85
N ASP A 38 3.38 2.44 22.29
CA ASP A 38 3.00 1.44 21.28
C ASP A 38 3.59 1.70 19.88
N TYR A 39 4.15 2.90 19.64
CA TYR A 39 4.78 3.27 18.39
C TYR A 39 6.30 3.12 18.49
N GLU A 40 6.94 2.73 17.40
CA GLU A 40 8.39 2.71 17.24
C GLU A 40 8.92 4.15 17.06
N LEU A 41 10.10 4.43 17.62
CA LEU A 41 10.69 5.78 17.58
C LEU A 41 10.94 6.25 16.14
N GLU A 42 11.30 5.31 15.25
CA GLU A 42 11.48 5.52 13.81
C GLU A 42 10.28 6.19 13.13
N TYR A 43 9.05 5.95 13.59
CA TYR A 43 7.85 6.58 13.05
C TYR A 43 7.46 7.86 13.78
N LEU A 44 7.87 8.01 15.04
CA LEU A 44 7.59 9.20 15.84
C LEU A 44 8.48 10.39 15.46
N GLU A 45 9.75 10.16 15.14
CA GLU A 45 10.66 11.23 14.69
C GLU A 45 10.14 12.00 13.47
N PRO A 46 9.79 11.36 12.34
CA PRO A 46 9.23 12.07 11.20
C PRO A 46 7.85 12.67 11.49
N ALA A 47 7.05 12.05 12.37
CA ALA A 47 5.76 12.60 12.79
C ALA A 47 5.93 13.93 13.56
N VAL A 48 6.85 13.98 14.52
CA VAL A 48 7.19 15.20 15.25
C VAL A 48 7.71 16.28 14.30
N ALA A 49 8.60 15.92 13.37
CA ALA A 49 9.12 16.86 12.37
C ALA A 49 8.03 17.38 11.41
N TYR A 50 7.04 16.57 11.06
CA TYR A 50 5.88 16.99 10.29
C TYR A 50 5.04 17.99 11.09
N VAL A 51 4.68 17.65 12.32
CA VAL A 51 3.81 18.47 13.17
C VAL A 51 4.44 19.81 13.53
N ILE A 52 5.75 19.87 13.77
CA ILE A 52 6.49 21.13 13.95
C ILE A 52 6.30 22.09 12.77
N ARG A 53 6.21 21.56 11.54
CA ARG A 53 6.06 22.38 10.32
C ARG A 53 4.62 22.81 10.06
N THR A 54 3.64 22.04 10.52
CA THR A 54 2.24 22.19 10.10
C THR A 54 1.32 22.67 11.23
N SER A 55 1.64 22.38 12.48
CA SER A 55 0.84 22.78 13.64
C SER A 55 1.30 24.10 14.23
N ARG A 56 0.33 24.95 14.54
CA ARG A 56 0.54 26.23 15.25
C ARG A 56 0.66 26.05 16.76
N TRP A 57 0.17 24.95 17.32
CA TRP A 57 0.09 24.71 18.76
C TRP A 57 0.85 23.44 19.16
N PHE A 58 1.23 23.37 20.44
CA PHE A 58 1.87 22.17 20.98
C PHE A 58 0.94 20.96 20.80
N PRO A 59 1.37 19.93 20.06
CA PRO A 59 0.45 18.89 19.61
C PRO A 59 0.12 17.92 20.73
N LYS A 60 -1.15 17.53 20.84
CA LYS A 60 -1.60 16.49 21.77
C LYS A 60 -1.02 15.13 21.38
N PRO A 61 -0.93 14.17 22.31
CA PRO A 61 -0.44 12.83 21.99
C PRO A 61 -1.22 12.14 20.86
N VAL A 62 -2.53 12.37 20.76
CA VAL A 62 -3.37 11.78 19.69
C VAL A 62 -2.94 12.25 18.29
N GLU A 63 -2.54 13.52 18.13
CA GLU A 63 -2.12 14.08 16.84
C GLU A 63 -0.80 13.45 16.37
N LEU A 64 0.11 13.20 17.32
CA LEU A 64 1.35 12.47 17.06
C LEU A 64 1.09 10.99 16.71
N ARG A 65 0.12 10.32 17.37
CA ARG A 65 -0.27 8.94 17.03
C ARG A 65 -0.83 8.83 15.61
N GLU A 66 -1.70 9.76 15.23
CA GLU A 66 -2.30 9.79 13.89
C GLU A 66 -1.23 9.99 12.81
N THR A 67 -0.31 10.93 13.05
CA THR A 67 0.77 11.22 12.11
C THR A 67 1.78 10.06 12.03
N ALA A 68 2.17 9.49 13.18
CA ALA A 68 3.05 8.31 13.21
C ALA A 68 2.41 7.08 12.53
N SER A 69 1.08 6.92 12.64
CA SER A 69 0.35 5.87 11.92
C SER A 69 0.46 6.02 10.40
N GLN A 70 0.41 7.24 9.89
CA GLN A 70 0.58 7.52 8.46
C GLN A 70 1.99 7.11 8.00
N TYR A 71 3.03 7.53 8.72
CA TYR A 71 4.41 7.13 8.41
C TYR A 71 4.64 5.62 8.50
N ARG A 72 3.98 4.92 9.44
CA ARG A 72 4.05 3.46 9.53
C ARG A 72 3.42 2.77 8.32
N VAL A 73 2.28 3.29 7.85
CA VAL A 73 1.61 2.77 6.64
C VAL A 73 2.46 3.04 5.40
N GLU A 74 3.00 4.25 5.25
CA GLU A 74 3.91 4.61 4.16
C GLU A 74 5.18 3.76 4.17
N ALA A 75 5.83 3.60 5.32
CA ALA A 75 6.99 2.74 5.47
C ALA A 75 6.65 1.29 5.11
N ARG A 76 5.45 0.79 5.47
CA ARG A 76 4.99 -0.54 5.03
C ARG A 76 4.79 -0.61 3.52
N HIS A 77 4.25 0.44 2.90
CA HIS A 77 4.10 0.50 1.44
C HIS A 77 5.44 0.60 0.71
N MET A 78 6.45 1.25 1.29
CA MET A 78 7.80 1.33 0.71
C MET A 78 8.66 0.08 0.99
N ALA A 79 8.48 -0.55 2.16
CA ALA A 79 9.22 -1.74 2.57
C ALA A 79 8.65 -3.02 1.98
N LEU A 80 7.36 -3.02 1.59
CA LEU A 80 6.91 -3.91 0.53
C LEU A 80 7.60 -3.37 -0.73
N PRO A 81 8.56 -4.10 -1.31
CA PRO A 81 9.02 -3.72 -2.63
C PRO A 81 7.77 -3.61 -3.50
N GLU A 82 7.87 -2.86 -4.59
CA GLU A 82 6.89 -2.88 -5.68
C GLU A 82 6.49 -4.31 -6.14
N SER A 83 7.13 -5.37 -5.61
CA SER A 83 6.77 -6.79 -5.70
C SER A 83 5.33 -7.19 -5.33
N SER A 84 4.48 -6.37 -4.71
CA SER A 84 3.07 -6.81 -4.56
C SER A 84 2.27 -6.69 -5.86
N GLU A 85 2.46 -5.61 -6.62
CA GLU A 85 1.84 -5.48 -7.95
C GLU A 85 2.81 -5.98 -9.03
N TYR A 86 4.11 -5.75 -8.90
CA TYR A 86 5.11 -6.21 -9.87
C TYR A 86 5.59 -7.64 -9.65
N ALA A 87 5.54 -8.30 -8.48
CA ALA A 87 5.86 -9.74 -8.43
C ALA A 87 4.65 -10.61 -8.76
N LEU A 88 3.43 -10.06 -8.74
CA LEU A 88 2.29 -10.68 -9.43
C LEU A 88 2.36 -10.47 -10.95
N VAL A 89 3.01 -9.40 -11.44
CA VAL A 89 3.21 -9.15 -12.87
C VAL A 89 4.50 -9.79 -13.43
N GLU A 90 5.56 -9.93 -12.65
CA GLU A 90 6.84 -10.59 -13.01
C GLU A 90 6.79 -12.10 -12.83
N ARG A 91 5.90 -12.61 -11.97
CA ARG A 91 5.38 -13.95 -12.19
C ARG A 91 4.36 -13.89 -13.33
N ALA A 92 4.84 -13.47 -14.50
CA ALA A 92 4.16 -13.75 -15.75
C ALA A 92 3.92 -15.26 -15.71
N LEU A 93 2.65 -15.65 -15.51
CA LEU A 93 2.26 -17.04 -15.64
C LEU A 93 2.86 -17.51 -16.96
N THR A 94 3.69 -18.54 -16.91
CA THR A 94 4.25 -19.05 -18.16
C THR A 94 3.08 -19.49 -19.03
N VAL A 95 3.28 -19.51 -20.35
CA VAL A 95 2.25 -20.01 -21.28
C VAL A 95 1.75 -21.40 -20.82
N ASP A 96 2.64 -22.21 -20.24
CA ASP A 96 2.31 -23.52 -19.69
C ASP A 96 1.42 -23.45 -18.44
N GLU A 97 1.67 -22.53 -17.51
CA GLU A 97 0.83 -22.34 -16.31
C GLU A 97 -0.56 -21.83 -16.69
N VAL A 98 -0.66 -20.91 -17.65
CA VAL A 98 -1.95 -20.45 -18.20
C VAL A 98 -2.67 -21.60 -18.90
N THR A 99 -1.96 -22.39 -19.72
CA THR A 99 -2.54 -23.52 -20.45
C THR A 99 -3.04 -24.60 -19.50
N ALA A 100 -2.28 -24.92 -18.44
CA ALA A 100 -2.68 -25.88 -17.41
C ALA A 100 -3.90 -25.41 -16.63
N PHE A 101 -3.98 -24.11 -16.31
CA PHE A 101 -5.15 -23.53 -15.65
C PHE A 101 -6.41 -23.60 -16.52
N LEU A 102 -6.30 -23.25 -17.81
CA LEU A 102 -7.41 -23.35 -18.76
C LEU A 102 -7.85 -24.81 -18.98
N ALA A 103 -6.93 -25.76 -19.04
CA ALA A 103 -7.24 -27.19 -19.12
C ALA A 103 -8.02 -27.65 -17.87
N LYS A 104 -7.62 -27.19 -16.68
CA LYS A 104 -8.31 -27.50 -15.42
C LYS A 104 -9.72 -26.91 -15.37
N LEU A 105 -9.94 -25.72 -15.95
CA LEU A 105 -11.27 -25.14 -16.10
C LEU A 105 -12.15 -25.93 -17.08
N ARG A 106 -11.60 -26.39 -18.22
CA ARG A 106 -12.33 -27.21 -19.20
C ARG A 106 -12.67 -28.61 -18.68
N ALA A 107 -11.81 -29.19 -17.84
CA ALA A 107 -12.04 -30.49 -17.23
C ALA A 107 -13.01 -30.44 -16.03
N ARG A 108 -13.46 -29.25 -15.63
CA ARG A 108 -14.38 -29.09 -14.51
C ARG A 108 -15.78 -29.56 -14.95
N PRO A 109 -16.38 -30.57 -14.31
CA PRO A 109 -17.70 -31.04 -14.69
C PRO A 109 -18.72 -29.93 -14.52
N GLU A 110 -19.63 -29.77 -15.50
CA GLU A 110 -20.63 -28.70 -15.59
C GLU A 110 -21.55 -28.57 -14.35
N ASN A 111 -21.51 -29.55 -13.44
CA ASN A 111 -22.36 -29.65 -12.26
C ASN A 111 -21.69 -29.22 -10.94
N ALA A 112 -20.47 -28.69 -10.94
CA ALA A 112 -19.83 -28.14 -9.73
C ALA A 112 -20.37 -26.73 -9.44
N GLY A 113 -21.56 -26.67 -8.83
CA GLY A 113 -22.40 -25.49 -8.64
C GLY A 113 -21.72 -24.24 -8.05
N ALA A 114 -21.70 -23.18 -8.84
CA ALA A 114 -22.30 -21.86 -8.63
C ALA A 114 -21.95 -21.02 -9.86
N PRO A 115 -22.90 -20.35 -10.53
CA PRO A 115 -22.58 -19.56 -11.71
C PRO A 115 -21.80 -18.33 -11.24
N VAL A 116 -20.49 -18.34 -11.48
CA VAL A 116 -19.76 -17.08 -11.56
C VAL A 116 -20.25 -16.43 -12.85
N GLU A 117 -21.06 -15.37 -12.74
CA GLU A 117 -21.42 -14.54 -13.89
C GLU A 117 -20.16 -13.84 -14.40
N ILE A 118 -19.38 -14.55 -15.21
CA ILE A 118 -18.31 -13.95 -16.00
C ILE A 118 -19.02 -13.25 -17.17
N PRO A 119 -18.81 -11.94 -17.38
CA PRO A 119 -19.38 -11.23 -18.52
C PRO A 119 -19.09 -11.97 -19.82
N ARG A 120 -20.14 -12.36 -20.56
CA ARG A 120 -20.09 -13.17 -21.79
C ARG A 120 -19.49 -12.44 -23.00
N LYS A 121 -18.36 -11.73 -22.85
CA LYS A 121 -17.41 -11.72 -23.95
C LYS A 121 -16.67 -13.05 -23.85
N GLY A 122 -17.00 -13.96 -24.77
CA GLY A 122 -16.51 -15.34 -24.77
C GLY A 122 -14.98 -15.39 -24.62
N ALA A 123 -14.46 -16.47 -24.05
CA ALA A 123 -13.03 -16.68 -23.83
C ALA A 123 -12.18 -16.35 -25.07
N ASP A 124 -12.74 -16.55 -26.28
CA ASP A 124 -12.13 -16.21 -27.56
C ASP A 124 -11.84 -14.72 -27.73
N ALA A 125 -12.72 -13.84 -27.22
CA ALA A 125 -12.52 -12.38 -27.28
C ALA A 125 -11.40 -11.93 -26.34
N LEU A 126 -11.31 -12.53 -25.13
CA LEU A 126 -10.19 -12.28 -24.22
C LEU A 126 -8.87 -12.81 -24.79
N SER A 127 -8.88 -13.99 -25.41
CA SER A 127 -7.70 -14.57 -26.05
C SER A 127 -7.18 -13.67 -27.18
N ALA A 128 -8.08 -13.15 -28.03
CA ALA A 128 -7.71 -12.25 -29.12
C ALA A 128 -7.13 -10.91 -28.62
N ASP A 129 -7.64 -10.37 -27.51
CA ASP A 129 -7.11 -9.12 -26.94
C ASP A 129 -5.74 -9.34 -26.28
N VAL A 130 -5.50 -10.49 -25.62
CA VAL A 130 -4.18 -10.86 -25.08
C VAL A 130 -3.15 -11.07 -26.19
N GLU A 131 -3.52 -11.77 -27.27
CA GLU A 131 -2.67 -11.93 -28.45
C GLU A 131 -2.32 -10.59 -29.09
N ARG A 132 -3.28 -9.66 -29.17
CA ARG A 132 -3.05 -8.31 -29.70
C ARG A 132 -2.07 -7.52 -28.83
N ILE A 133 -2.19 -7.60 -27.50
CA ILE A 133 -1.26 -6.95 -26.55
C ILE A 133 0.16 -7.52 -26.65
N ASN A 134 0.30 -8.84 -26.80
CA ASN A 134 1.59 -9.51 -26.93
C ASN A 134 2.27 -9.22 -28.29
N ALA A 135 1.49 -9.13 -29.37
CA ALA A 135 1.99 -8.79 -30.70
C ALA A 135 2.55 -7.36 -30.80
N LEU A 136 2.13 -6.46 -29.92
CA LEU A 136 2.55 -5.04 -29.92
C LEU A 136 3.95 -4.78 -29.33
N GLY A 137 4.63 -5.79 -28.77
CA GLY A 137 6.07 -5.71 -28.43
C GLY A 137 6.45 -4.75 -27.31
N GLY A 138 7.52 -5.07 -26.58
CA GLY A 138 8.06 -4.21 -25.51
C GLY A 138 9.04 -3.18 -26.04
N ARG A 139 8.73 -1.89 -25.85
CA ARG A 139 9.60 -0.85 -25.24
C ARG A 139 9.04 0.57 -25.35
N ASP A 140 8.01 0.78 -26.15
CA ASP A 140 7.20 1.99 -26.11
C ASP A 140 5.73 1.65 -25.90
N MET A 141 5.11 2.27 -24.90
CA MET A 141 3.68 2.15 -24.65
C MET A 141 2.94 2.99 -25.68
N THR A 142 2.78 2.44 -26.88
CA THR A 142 2.00 3.08 -27.95
C THR A 142 0.58 3.35 -27.46
N ASP A 143 -0.03 4.43 -27.95
CA ASP A 143 -1.41 4.81 -27.58
C ASP A 143 -2.40 3.66 -27.82
N GLU A 144 -2.11 2.78 -28.78
CA GLU A 144 -2.89 1.59 -29.08
C GLU A 144 -2.82 0.54 -27.97
N LYS A 145 -1.62 0.28 -27.42
CA LYS A 145 -1.45 -0.62 -26.27
C LYS A 145 -2.14 -0.05 -25.02
N ARG A 146 -2.06 1.28 -24.81
CA ARG A 146 -2.76 1.96 -23.71
C ARG A 146 -4.28 1.80 -23.82
N ARG A 147 -4.85 2.03 -25.01
CA ARG A 147 -6.30 1.84 -25.26
C ARG A 147 -6.75 0.40 -25.05
N ALA A 148 -5.96 -0.59 -25.48
CA ALA A 148 -6.28 -2.00 -25.26
C ALA A 148 -6.30 -2.36 -23.75
N LEU A 149 -5.32 -1.86 -22.99
CA LEU A 149 -5.26 -2.01 -21.53
C LEU A 149 -6.42 -1.31 -20.81
N GLU A 150 -6.75 -0.07 -21.18
CA GLU A 150 -7.89 0.67 -20.63
C GLU A 150 -9.22 -0.05 -20.92
N GLN A 151 -9.37 -0.61 -22.12
CA GLN A 151 -10.56 -1.36 -22.48
C GLN A 151 -10.66 -2.64 -21.64
N PHE A 152 -9.56 -3.38 -21.50
CA PHE A 152 -9.47 -4.57 -20.65
C PHE A 152 -9.80 -4.26 -19.18
N GLN A 153 -9.28 -3.16 -18.63
CA GLN A 153 -9.54 -2.74 -17.25
C GLN A 153 -11.01 -2.35 -17.01
N ARG A 154 -11.66 -1.67 -17.96
CA ARG A 154 -13.10 -1.37 -17.89
C ARG A 154 -13.96 -2.64 -17.88
N TYR A 155 -13.51 -3.72 -18.50
CA TYR A 155 -14.24 -5.00 -18.46
C TYR A 155 -14.08 -5.71 -17.12
N ILE A 156 -12.90 -5.64 -16.49
CA ILE A 156 -12.67 -6.28 -15.20
C ILE A 156 -13.36 -5.53 -14.06
N ASN A 157 -13.47 -4.19 -14.16
CA ASN A 157 -14.10 -3.34 -13.16
C ASN A 157 -15.28 -2.54 -13.75
N PRO A 158 -16.45 -3.16 -14.00
CA PRO A 158 -17.57 -2.51 -14.67
C PRO A 158 -18.31 -1.46 -13.82
N THR A 159 -17.92 -1.25 -12.56
CA THR A 159 -18.61 -0.32 -11.64
C THR A 159 -17.63 0.51 -10.80
N ARG A 160 -17.31 1.69 -11.33
CA ARG A 160 -17.24 2.94 -10.57
C ARG A 160 -17.91 4.03 -11.40
#